data_AF-A0A6A5XMB8-F1
#
_entry.id   AF-A0A6A5XMB8-F1
#
_cell.length_a   1.000
_cell.length_b   1.000
_cell.length_c   1.000
_cell.angle_alpha   90.00
_cell.angle_beta   90.00
_cell.angle_gamma   90.00
#
_symmetry.space_group_name_H-M   'P 1'
#
loop_
_entity.id
_entity.type
_entity.pdbx_description
1 polymer ?
#
loop_
_entity_poly.entity_id
_entity_poly.type
_entity_poly.pdbx_seq_one_letter_code
_entity_poly.pdbx_strand_id
1 'polypeptide(L)'
;MVGLDNECPRWSPGSVIRWSAWRQGFKTDEDAAFAADHLNMAAEKWNSLNIGVTFEWVPLAKDATFVLCHGGSHGGALAQAFFPNANDLNYLLVYNPAFSLKGWKENMWKVFTHELGHVLGLRHEFAMDINPQTRAVFETEKAVQLGDRNPNSVMVYGRKPPEIQQSDIDSTKAFYAMVDDAEGNPPRIGLTDIRDYSPM
;
A
#
# COMPACT_ATOMS: atom_id res chain seq x y z
N MET A 1 3.98 9.19 -4.72
CA MET A 1 3.73 10.31 -3.79
C MET A 1 3.60 9.78 -2.37
N VAL A 2 3.55 10.64 -1.35
CA VAL A 2 3.20 10.29 0.05
C VAL A 2 2.25 11.35 0.63
N GLY A 3 1.76 11.15 1.86
CA GLY A 3 0.98 12.14 2.59
C GLY A 3 -0.47 11.74 2.82
N LEU A 4 -0.95 11.94 4.04
CA LEU A 4 -2.33 11.75 4.46
C LEU A 4 -2.66 12.84 5.47
N ASP A 5 -3.61 13.70 5.12
CA ASP A 5 -3.96 14.87 5.90
C ASP A 5 -2.73 15.73 6.23
N ASN A 6 -2.32 15.81 7.49
CA ASN A 6 -1.28 16.74 7.93
C ASN A 6 0.08 16.07 8.15
N GLU A 7 0.23 14.81 7.75
CA GLU A 7 1.44 14.01 7.99
C GLU A 7 1.76 13.12 6.79
N CYS A 8 2.99 12.61 6.76
CA CYS A 8 3.42 11.53 5.87
C CYS A 8 3.54 10.25 6.71
N PRO A 9 2.46 9.44 6.83
CA PRO A 9 2.46 8.26 7.68
C PRO A 9 3.40 7.19 7.11
N ARG A 10 4.26 6.63 7.97
CA ARG A 10 5.25 5.59 7.64
C ARG A 10 5.27 4.55 8.76
N TRP A 11 5.60 3.30 8.47
CA TRP A 11 6.00 2.37 9.52
C TRP A 11 7.43 2.67 9.97
N SER A 12 7.71 2.47 11.26
CA SER A 12 9.05 2.70 11.80
C SER A 12 10.09 1.93 10.98
N PRO A 13 11.17 2.56 10.48
CA PRO A 13 12.20 1.86 9.73
C PRO A 13 12.76 0.65 10.48
N GLY A 14 13.03 -0.44 9.76
CA GLY A 14 13.47 -1.72 10.30
C GLY A 14 12.36 -2.60 10.87
N SER A 15 11.11 -2.14 10.89
CA SER A 15 9.98 -2.92 11.39
C SER A 15 9.55 -4.06 10.47
N VAL A 16 8.83 -5.01 11.05
CA VAL A 16 8.18 -6.12 10.37
C VAL A 16 6.67 -5.88 10.41
N ILE A 17 6.07 -5.72 9.23
CA ILE A 17 4.63 -5.56 9.05
C ILE A 17 4.01 -6.94 8.92
N ARG A 18 3.35 -7.41 9.97
CA ARG A 18 2.78 -8.76 10.01
C ARG A 18 1.42 -8.79 9.38
N TRP A 19 1.11 -9.86 8.63
CA TRP A 19 -0.18 -10.00 7.99
C TRP A 19 -0.74 -11.41 8.14
N SER A 20 -2.06 -11.50 8.17
CA SER A 20 -2.79 -12.77 8.13
C SER A 20 -3.94 -12.71 7.11
N ALA A 21 -4.67 -13.79 6.94
CA ALA A 21 -5.81 -13.84 6.02
C ALA A 21 -7.02 -14.50 6.67
N TRP A 22 -8.18 -13.88 6.53
CA TRP A 22 -9.45 -14.47 6.94
C TRP A 22 -10.11 -15.19 5.77
N ARG A 23 -10.46 -16.45 5.97
CA ARG A 23 -11.16 -17.25 4.95
C ARG A 23 -12.63 -16.87 4.81
N GLN A 24 -13.24 -16.37 5.88
CA GLN A 24 -14.65 -16.02 5.88
C GLN A 24 -14.91 -14.82 4.94
N GLY A 25 -16.00 -14.91 4.17
CA GLY A 25 -16.43 -13.88 3.22
C GLY A 25 -16.01 -14.13 1.77
N PHE A 26 -15.00 -14.99 1.55
CA PHE A 26 -14.69 -15.49 0.21
C PHE A 26 -15.76 -16.47 -0.27
N LYS A 27 -15.91 -16.58 -1.59
CA LYS A 27 -16.90 -17.50 -2.19
C LYS A 27 -16.55 -18.96 -1.94
N THR A 28 -15.26 -19.30 -1.97
CA THR A 28 -14.74 -20.63 -1.68
C THR A 28 -13.44 -20.55 -0.89
N ASP A 29 -13.07 -21.64 -0.22
CA ASP A 29 -11.80 -21.73 0.51
C ASP A 29 -10.60 -21.64 -0.44
N GLU A 30 -10.74 -22.11 -1.68
CA GLU A 30 -9.71 -21.98 -2.72
C GLU A 30 -9.49 -20.52 -3.12
N ASP A 31 -10.56 -19.71 -3.23
CA ASP A 31 -10.41 -18.29 -3.52
C ASP A 31 -9.71 -17.54 -2.37
N ALA A 32 -9.99 -17.91 -1.12
CA ALA A 32 -9.30 -17.37 0.04
C ALA A 32 -7.81 -17.74 0.05
N ALA A 33 -7.50 -19.01 -0.17
CA ALA A 33 -6.11 -19.50 -0.24
C ALA A 33 -5.36 -18.82 -1.39
N PHE A 34 -5.98 -18.74 -2.56
CA PHE A 34 -5.41 -18.10 -3.73
C PHE A 34 -5.09 -16.61 -3.48
N ALA A 35 -6.00 -15.87 -2.84
CA ALA A 35 -5.76 -14.48 -2.49
C ALA A 35 -4.61 -14.33 -1.47
N ALA A 36 -4.54 -15.20 -0.47
CA ALA A 36 -3.45 -15.22 0.49
C ALA A 36 -2.09 -15.54 -0.17
N ASP A 37 -2.04 -16.54 -1.06
CA ASP A 37 -0.82 -16.88 -1.81
C ASP A 37 -0.35 -15.71 -2.67
N HIS A 38 -1.28 -15.03 -3.35
CA HIS A 38 -0.96 -13.86 -4.17
C HIS A 38 -0.53 -12.64 -3.34
N LEU A 39 -1.07 -12.44 -2.14
CA LEU A 39 -0.59 -11.42 -1.22
C LEU A 39 0.82 -11.76 -0.72
N ASN A 40 1.09 -13.04 -0.42
CA ASN A 40 2.42 -13.49 -0.06
C ASN A 40 3.44 -13.24 -1.18
N MET A 41 3.08 -13.47 -2.45
CA MET A 41 3.93 -13.12 -3.60
C MET A 41 4.24 -11.61 -3.67
N ALA A 42 3.25 -10.75 -3.38
CA ALA A 42 3.45 -9.30 -3.36
C ALA A 42 4.36 -8.87 -2.19
N ALA A 43 4.16 -9.47 -1.01
CA ALA A 43 4.99 -9.27 0.18
C ALA A 43 6.44 -9.68 -0.07
N GLU A 44 6.67 -10.89 -0.59
CA GLU A 44 7.98 -11.40 -1.02
C GLU A 44 8.63 -10.48 -2.04
N LYS A 45 7.86 -9.96 -3.01
CA LYS A 45 8.36 -9.00 -3.99
C LYS A 45 8.87 -7.74 -3.31
N TRP A 46 8.11 -7.12 -2.40
CA TRP A 46 8.57 -5.95 -1.65
C TRP A 46 9.77 -6.26 -0.75
N ASN A 47 9.77 -7.39 -0.05
CA ASN A 47 10.90 -7.85 0.78
C ASN A 47 12.19 -7.97 -0.04
N SER A 48 12.11 -8.51 -1.25
CA SER A 48 13.27 -8.67 -2.15
C SER A 48 13.93 -7.35 -2.55
N LEU A 49 13.20 -6.23 -2.44
CA LEU A 49 13.67 -4.90 -2.83
C LEU A 49 14.48 -4.20 -1.73
N ASN A 50 14.45 -4.71 -0.49
CA ASN A 50 15.16 -4.17 0.67
C ASN A 50 14.89 -2.66 0.89
N ILE A 51 13.61 -2.31 1.04
CA ILE A 51 13.16 -0.91 1.14
C ILE A 51 13.25 -0.31 2.55
N GLY A 52 13.73 -1.07 3.54
CA GLY A 52 13.85 -0.62 4.93
C GLY A 52 12.78 -1.14 5.89
N VAL A 53 11.78 -1.88 5.41
CA VAL A 53 10.84 -2.68 6.21
C VAL A 53 10.58 -4.01 5.52
N THR A 54 9.98 -4.96 6.23
CA THR A 54 9.62 -6.28 5.68
C THR A 54 8.19 -6.66 6.02
N PHE A 55 7.62 -7.56 5.23
CA PHE A 55 6.33 -8.20 5.46
C PHE A 55 6.54 -9.65 5.92
N GLU A 56 5.75 -10.09 6.89
CA GLU A 56 5.79 -11.46 7.42
C GLU A 56 4.37 -12.03 7.56
N TRP A 57 4.15 -13.25 7.08
CA TRP A 57 2.89 -13.95 7.31
C TRP A 57 2.84 -14.52 8.73
N VAL A 58 1.69 -14.35 9.39
CA VAL A 58 1.39 -14.98 10.69
C VAL A 58 0.06 -15.73 10.67
N PRO A 59 -0.05 -16.84 11.41
CA PRO A 59 -1.25 -17.68 11.39
C PRO A 59 -2.44 -17.07 12.13
N LEU A 60 -2.20 -16.14 13.07
CA LEU A 60 -3.24 -15.59 13.93
C LEU A 60 -3.37 -14.08 13.72
N ALA A 61 -4.62 -13.63 13.51
CA ALA A 61 -4.91 -12.21 13.29
C ALA A 61 -4.51 -11.30 14.46
N LYS A 62 -4.49 -11.82 15.69
CA LYS A 62 -4.05 -11.06 16.88
C LYS A 62 -2.55 -10.70 16.86
N ASP A 63 -1.77 -11.42 16.06
CA ASP A 63 -0.33 -11.22 15.92
C ASP A 63 -0.01 -10.46 14.61
N ALA A 64 -1.05 -9.98 13.90
CA ALA A 64 -0.94 -9.33 12.61
C ALA A 64 -1.20 -7.82 12.73
N THR A 65 -0.43 -7.04 11.99
CA THR A 65 -0.69 -5.61 11.77
C THR A 65 -1.91 -5.39 10.88
N PHE A 66 -2.16 -6.31 9.93
CA PHE A 66 -3.36 -6.29 9.11
C PHE A 66 -3.83 -7.67 8.68
N VAL A 67 -5.09 -7.76 8.28
CA VAL A 67 -5.69 -8.98 7.73
C VAL A 67 -6.21 -8.76 6.32
N LEU A 68 -5.92 -9.70 5.43
CA LEU A 68 -6.56 -9.84 4.13
C LEU A 68 -7.99 -10.38 4.31
N CYS A 69 -8.97 -9.62 3.83
CA CYS A 69 -10.39 -9.99 3.88
C CYS A 69 -11.04 -9.85 2.50
N HIS A 70 -12.11 -10.61 2.27
CA HIS A 70 -12.95 -10.38 1.11
C HIS A 70 -13.94 -9.24 1.40
N GLY A 71 -13.88 -8.16 0.61
CA GLY A 71 -14.69 -6.96 0.81
C GLY A 71 -16.06 -6.97 0.11
N GLY A 72 -16.40 -8.04 -0.61
CA GLY A 72 -17.67 -8.15 -1.35
C GLY A 72 -17.69 -7.35 -2.65
N SER A 73 -18.82 -6.71 -2.94
CA SER A 73 -18.99 -5.88 -4.14
C SER A 73 -18.69 -4.42 -3.84
N HIS A 74 -17.74 -3.82 -4.56
CA HIS A 74 -17.38 -2.40 -4.42
C HIS A 74 -17.11 -1.75 -5.77
N GLY A 75 -18.18 -1.49 -6.53
CA GLY A 75 -18.08 -0.91 -7.86
C GLY A 75 -17.10 -1.66 -8.77
N GLY A 76 -16.16 -0.94 -9.37
CA GLY A 76 -15.08 -1.50 -10.18
C GLY A 76 -13.75 -1.70 -9.43
N ALA A 77 -13.69 -1.45 -8.12
CA ALA A 77 -12.46 -1.58 -7.34
C ALA A 77 -12.03 -3.05 -7.26
N LEU A 78 -10.72 -3.28 -7.41
CA LEU A 78 -10.14 -4.62 -7.33
C LEU A 78 -9.75 -4.95 -5.88
N ALA A 79 -9.15 -3.99 -5.19
CA ALA A 79 -8.77 -4.08 -3.79
C ALA A 79 -8.75 -2.66 -3.17
N GLN A 80 -8.56 -2.62 -1.85
CA GLN A 80 -8.37 -1.40 -1.09
C GLN A 80 -7.49 -1.69 0.14
N ALA A 81 -6.48 -0.86 0.32
CA ALA A 81 -5.61 -0.85 1.49
C ALA A 81 -5.87 0.37 2.40
N PHE A 82 -4.93 0.57 3.32
CA PHE A 82 -4.89 1.60 4.33
C PHE A 82 -3.47 2.17 4.37
N PHE A 83 -3.31 3.38 4.91
CA PHE A 83 -2.00 3.97 5.20
C PHE A 83 -1.54 3.57 6.61
N PRO A 84 -0.21 3.60 6.91
CA PRO A 84 0.30 3.41 8.26
C PRO A 84 -0.46 4.27 9.29
N ASN A 85 -0.78 3.68 10.44
CA ASN A 85 -1.60 4.33 11.46
C ASN A 85 -1.43 3.64 12.82
N ALA A 86 -2.10 4.17 13.85
CA ALA A 86 -2.05 3.67 15.22
C ALA A 86 -3.13 2.63 15.56
N ASN A 87 -3.86 2.10 14.57
CA ASN A 87 -4.88 1.09 14.83
C ASN A 87 -4.22 -0.23 15.20
N ASP A 88 -4.85 -0.94 16.15
CA ASP A 88 -4.40 -2.26 16.58
C ASP A 88 -4.45 -3.31 15.47
N LEU A 89 -5.44 -3.18 14.57
CA LEU A 89 -5.58 -4.07 13.43
C LEU A 89 -6.18 -3.32 12.25
N ASN A 90 -5.57 -3.49 11.09
CA ASN A 90 -6.03 -2.95 9.81
C ASN A 90 -6.54 -4.04 8.88
N TYR A 91 -7.19 -3.64 7.77
CA TYR A 91 -7.74 -4.56 6.78
C TYR A 91 -7.29 -4.19 5.38
N LEU A 92 -6.79 -5.18 4.64
CA LEU A 92 -6.63 -5.10 3.19
C LEU A 92 -7.81 -5.87 2.59
N LEU A 93 -8.64 -5.17 1.81
CA LEU A 93 -9.84 -5.74 1.22
C LEU A 93 -9.57 -6.12 -0.24
N VAL A 94 -9.91 -7.34 -0.62
CA VAL A 94 -10.00 -7.77 -2.03
C VAL A 94 -11.47 -7.94 -2.42
N TYR A 95 -11.86 -7.41 -3.57
CA TYR A 95 -13.27 -7.36 -3.98
C TYR A 95 -13.59 -8.32 -5.14
N ASN A 96 -14.89 -8.55 -5.35
CA ASN A 96 -15.42 -9.39 -6.42
C ASN A 96 -14.81 -9.13 -7.82
N PRO A 97 -14.56 -7.88 -8.24
CA PRO A 97 -13.94 -7.60 -9.54
C PRO A 97 -12.56 -8.24 -9.72
N ALA A 98 -11.74 -8.39 -8.66
CA ALA A 98 -10.42 -9.04 -8.75
C ALA A 98 -10.50 -10.53 -9.13
N PHE A 99 -11.62 -11.19 -8.81
CA PHE A 99 -11.85 -12.60 -9.14
C PHE A 99 -12.59 -12.81 -10.46
N SER A 100 -13.45 -11.87 -10.84
CA SER A 100 -14.42 -12.04 -11.94
C SER A 100 -14.04 -11.33 -13.23
N LEU A 101 -13.27 -10.24 -13.18
CA LEU A 101 -12.80 -9.55 -14.38
C LEU A 101 -11.60 -10.28 -14.99
N LYS A 102 -11.68 -10.52 -16.30
CA LYS A 102 -10.63 -11.19 -17.08
C LYS A 102 -9.30 -10.45 -16.93
N GLY A 103 -8.20 -11.18 -16.68
CA GLY A 103 -6.87 -10.61 -16.56
C GLY A 103 -6.42 -10.40 -15.11
N TRP A 104 -7.35 -10.24 -14.17
CA TRP A 104 -7.04 -9.75 -12.83
C TRP A 104 -6.78 -10.84 -11.80
N LYS A 105 -7.50 -11.96 -11.85
CA LYS A 105 -7.32 -13.05 -10.87
C LYS A 105 -5.90 -13.61 -10.96
N GLU A 106 -5.45 -13.95 -12.15
CA GLU A 106 -4.10 -14.46 -12.42
C GLU A 106 -2.98 -13.44 -12.14
N ASN A 107 -3.31 -12.14 -12.12
CA ASN A 107 -2.39 -11.06 -11.81
C ASN A 107 -2.69 -10.40 -10.45
N MET A 108 -3.41 -11.08 -9.56
CA MET A 108 -3.86 -10.48 -8.29
C MET A 108 -2.68 -10.02 -7.42
N TRP A 109 -1.55 -10.71 -7.50
CA TRP A 109 -0.34 -10.34 -6.78
C TRP A 109 0.16 -8.94 -7.20
N LYS A 110 -0.03 -8.54 -8.45
CA LYS A 110 0.32 -7.21 -8.94
C LYS A 110 -0.60 -6.15 -8.35
N VAL A 111 -1.91 -6.41 -8.29
CA VAL A 111 -2.85 -5.54 -7.57
C VAL A 111 -2.40 -5.39 -6.11
N PHE A 112 -2.02 -6.49 -5.45
CA PHE A 112 -1.49 -6.40 -4.10
C PHE A 112 -0.15 -5.67 -3.99
N THR A 113 0.74 -5.69 -5.00
CA THR A 113 1.95 -4.83 -4.94
C THR A 113 1.60 -3.35 -4.87
N HIS A 114 0.52 -2.92 -5.54
CA HIS A 114 0.00 -1.56 -5.45
C HIS A 114 -0.61 -1.28 -4.07
N GLU A 115 -1.49 -2.17 -3.58
CA GLU A 115 -2.10 -2.02 -2.25
C GLU A 115 -1.06 -2.01 -1.13
N LEU A 116 -0.04 -2.86 -1.21
CA LEU A 116 1.07 -2.84 -0.27
C LEU A 116 1.88 -1.54 -0.36
N GLY A 117 1.90 -0.88 -1.52
CA GLY A 117 2.42 0.49 -1.63
C GLY A 117 1.70 1.46 -0.69
N HIS A 118 0.36 1.40 -0.60
CA HIS A 118 -0.40 2.17 0.39
C HIS A 118 -0.07 1.77 1.82
N VAL A 119 0.03 0.45 2.09
CA VAL A 119 0.46 -0.06 3.41
C VAL A 119 1.83 0.48 3.80
N LEU A 120 2.72 0.75 2.84
CA LEU A 120 4.04 1.36 3.05
C LEU A 120 4.01 2.89 3.21
N GLY A 121 2.86 3.55 3.03
CA GLY A 121 2.72 5.01 3.08
C GLY A 121 2.69 5.70 1.71
N LEU A 122 2.81 4.96 0.62
CA LEU A 122 2.82 5.52 -0.73
C LEU A 122 1.40 5.88 -1.18
N ARG A 123 1.27 7.02 -1.84
CA ARG A 123 0.05 7.52 -2.45
C ARG A 123 0.18 7.54 -3.97
N HIS A 124 -0.97 7.51 -4.64
CA HIS A 124 -1.08 7.65 -6.08
C HIS A 124 -0.32 8.86 -6.64
N GLU A 125 0.35 8.68 -7.78
CA GLU A 125 1.13 9.73 -8.45
C GLU A 125 0.27 10.87 -9.01
N PHE A 126 -1.04 10.65 -9.15
CA PHE A 126 -2.00 11.63 -9.64
C PHE A 126 -2.81 12.29 -8.50
N ALA A 127 -2.45 12.05 -7.24
CA ALA A 127 -3.27 12.50 -6.10
C ALA A 127 -3.53 14.01 -6.07
N MET A 128 -2.53 14.81 -6.49
CA MET A 128 -2.65 16.27 -6.61
C MET A 128 -3.12 16.75 -7.98
N ASP A 129 -3.31 15.87 -8.96
CA ASP A 129 -3.75 16.28 -10.28
C ASP A 129 -5.15 16.91 -10.21
N ILE A 130 -5.43 17.84 -11.13
CA ILE A 130 -6.75 18.45 -11.25
C ILE A 130 -7.61 17.59 -12.15
N ASN A 131 -8.77 17.17 -11.64
CA ASN A 131 -9.79 16.51 -12.43
C ASN A 131 -10.33 17.49 -13.49
N PRO A 132 -10.20 17.20 -14.79
CA PRO A 132 -10.56 18.14 -15.83
C PRO A 132 -12.08 18.40 -15.91
N GLN A 133 -12.91 17.46 -15.42
CA GLN A 133 -14.37 17.60 -15.41
C GLN A 133 -14.88 18.37 -14.19
N THR A 134 -14.37 18.06 -13.00
CA THR A 134 -14.87 18.65 -11.74
C THR A 134 -14.09 19.88 -11.30
N ARG A 135 -12.88 20.09 -11.85
CA ARG A 135 -11.89 21.10 -11.44
C ARG A 135 -11.40 20.95 -10.00
N ALA A 136 -11.79 19.89 -9.30
CA ALA A 136 -11.27 19.53 -7.99
C ALA A 136 -9.98 18.71 -8.14
N VAL A 137 -9.18 18.67 -7.07
CA VAL A 137 -8.06 17.74 -6.97
C VAL A 137 -8.58 16.29 -6.93
N PHE A 138 -7.88 15.37 -7.61
CA PHE A 138 -8.29 13.96 -7.69
C PHE A 138 -8.41 13.29 -6.33
N GLU A 139 -7.50 13.60 -5.39
CA GLU A 139 -7.54 13.03 -4.05
C GLU A 139 -7.33 14.07 -2.96
N THR A 140 -6.19 14.76 -2.96
CA THR A 140 -5.84 15.69 -1.89
C THR A 140 -4.73 16.65 -2.31
N GLU A 141 -4.84 17.90 -1.87
CA GLU A 141 -3.79 18.93 -2.00
C GLU A 141 -2.63 18.72 -1.03
N LYS A 142 -2.80 17.84 -0.04
CA LYS A 142 -1.83 17.63 1.04
C LYS A 142 -0.85 16.48 0.77
N ALA A 143 -0.95 15.87 -0.41
CA ALA A 143 0.05 14.91 -0.85
C ALA A 143 1.38 15.63 -1.16
N VAL A 144 2.48 14.91 -1.01
CA VAL A 144 3.81 15.43 -1.34
C VAL A 144 4.47 14.50 -2.34
N GLN A 145 5.09 15.08 -3.36
CA GLN A 145 5.86 14.33 -4.35
C GLN A 145 7.13 13.78 -3.70
N LEU A 146 7.38 12.50 -3.91
CA LEU A 146 8.56 11.79 -3.43
C LEU A 146 9.37 11.36 -4.66
N GLY A 147 10.54 11.97 -4.85
CA GLY A 147 11.34 11.80 -6.06
C GLY A 147 10.63 12.33 -7.32
N ASP A 148 11.09 11.92 -8.49
CA ASP A 148 10.49 12.33 -9.76
C ASP A 148 9.15 11.60 -10.02
N ARG A 149 8.23 12.30 -10.66
CA ARG A 149 6.93 11.73 -11.06
C ARG A 149 7.14 10.63 -12.11
N ASN A 150 6.51 9.47 -11.91
CA ASN A 150 6.54 8.38 -12.89
C ASN A 150 5.12 7.93 -13.30
N PRO A 151 4.68 8.17 -14.55
CA PRO A 151 3.36 7.75 -15.02
C PRO A 151 3.19 6.23 -15.14
N ASN A 152 4.28 5.46 -15.05
CA ASN A 152 4.26 4.00 -15.05
C ASN A 152 4.44 3.40 -13.64
N SER A 153 4.51 4.23 -12.60
CA SER A 153 4.62 3.78 -11.21
C SER A 153 3.58 2.71 -10.87
N VAL A 154 3.93 1.80 -9.98
CA VAL A 154 2.97 0.85 -9.39
C VAL A 154 1.76 1.56 -8.78
N MET A 155 1.94 2.82 -8.32
CA MET A 155 0.90 3.67 -7.73
C MET A 155 0.07 4.46 -8.77
N VAL A 156 0.07 4.06 -10.04
CA VAL A 156 -0.78 4.67 -11.07
C VAL A 156 -1.93 3.72 -11.45
N TYR A 157 -3.12 4.28 -11.65
CA TYR A 157 -4.24 3.53 -12.18
C TYR A 157 -4.01 3.14 -13.64
N GLY A 158 -4.25 1.88 -13.95
CA GLY A 158 -4.06 1.34 -15.28
C GLY A 158 -5.13 0.33 -15.65
N ARG A 159 -5.33 0.15 -16.97
CA ARG A 159 -6.14 -0.97 -17.50
C ARG A 159 -5.35 -2.29 -17.57
N LYS A 160 -4.07 -2.25 -17.20
CA LYS A 160 -3.16 -3.40 -17.14
C LYS A 160 -2.76 -3.59 -15.69
N PRO A 161 -2.42 -4.83 -15.28
CA PRO A 161 -1.84 -5.07 -13.98
C PRO A 161 -0.63 -4.16 -13.71
N PRO A 162 -0.55 -3.53 -12.52
CA PRO A 162 0.53 -2.61 -12.19
C PRO A 162 1.87 -3.36 -12.03
N GLU A 163 2.98 -2.65 -12.18
CA GLU A 163 4.32 -3.22 -12.05
C GLU A 163 5.18 -2.25 -11.25
N ILE A 164 5.95 -2.77 -10.28
CA ILE A 164 6.92 -1.97 -9.55
C ILE A 164 8.00 -1.48 -10.52
N GLN A 165 8.19 -0.16 -10.56
CA GLN A 165 9.24 0.50 -11.33
C GLN A 165 10.44 0.83 -10.46
N GLN A 166 11.59 1.10 -11.10
CA GLN A 166 12.79 1.52 -10.37
C GLN A 166 12.56 2.78 -9.53
N SER A 167 11.77 3.73 -10.04
CA SER A 167 11.41 4.94 -9.29
C SER A 167 10.65 4.63 -8.00
N ASP A 168 9.78 3.61 -8.01
CA ASP A 168 9.03 3.21 -6.81
C ASP A 168 9.99 2.69 -5.74
N ILE A 169 10.99 1.90 -6.16
CA ILE A 169 12.03 1.35 -5.29
C ILE A 169 12.88 2.47 -4.70
N ASP A 170 13.40 3.34 -5.54
CA ASP A 170 14.34 4.40 -5.15
C ASP A 170 13.66 5.41 -4.23
N SER A 171 12.46 5.86 -4.58
CA SER A 171 11.67 6.77 -3.76
C SER A 171 11.31 6.13 -2.42
N THR A 172 10.86 4.88 -2.40
CA THR A 172 10.51 4.19 -1.14
C THR A 172 11.73 4.00 -0.25
N LYS A 173 12.88 3.60 -0.81
CA LYS A 173 14.14 3.52 -0.05
C LYS A 173 14.54 4.86 0.54
N ALA A 174 14.48 5.93 -0.26
CA ALA A 174 14.77 7.26 0.21
C ALA A 174 13.84 7.66 1.35
N PHE A 175 12.53 7.38 1.22
CA PHE A 175 11.53 7.65 2.24
C PHE A 175 11.83 6.93 3.56
N TYR A 176 12.15 5.64 3.53
CA TYR A 176 12.48 4.86 4.74
C TYR A 176 13.90 5.10 5.28
N ALA A 177 14.79 5.72 4.51
CA ALA A 177 16.12 6.12 4.96
C ALA A 177 16.14 7.48 5.67
N MET A 178 15.05 8.27 5.61
CA MET A 178 14.97 9.54 6.32
C MET A 178 14.93 9.32 7.83
N VAL A 179 15.78 10.05 8.54
CA VAL A 179 15.97 10.02 9.99
C VAL A 179 15.77 11.41 10.58
N ASP A 180 15.57 11.48 11.89
CA ASP A 180 15.50 12.73 12.63
C ASP A 180 16.75 13.59 12.40
N ASP A 181 16.58 14.92 12.47
CA ASP A 181 17.71 15.85 12.37
C ASP A 181 18.59 15.81 13.64
N ALA A 182 19.68 16.60 13.62
CA ALA A 182 20.63 16.63 14.74
C ALA A 182 20.01 17.15 16.05
N GLU A 183 18.90 17.88 15.94
CA GLU A 183 18.12 18.44 17.03
C GLU A 183 17.01 17.50 17.51
N GLY A 184 16.81 16.36 16.85
CA GLY A 184 15.80 15.35 17.18
C GLY A 184 14.40 15.67 16.66
N ASN A 185 14.26 16.56 15.67
CA ASN A 185 12.98 16.77 15.00
C ASN A 185 12.72 15.68 13.96
N PRO A 186 11.45 15.26 13.77
CA PRO A 186 11.10 14.24 12.77
C PRO A 186 11.52 14.65 11.36
N PRO A 187 11.86 13.69 10.49
CA PRO A 187 12.16 13.99 9.10
C PRO A 187 10.94 14.57 8.38
N ARG A 188 11.19 15.36 7.33
CA ARG A 188 10.15 16.05 6.56
C ARG A 188 10.28 15.77 5.07
N ILE A 189 9.13 15.77 4.39
CA ILE A 189 9.07 15.83 2.93
C ILE A 189 8.33 17.11 2.55
N GLY A 190 9.03 18.03 1.89
CA GLY A 190 8.52 19.39 1.68
C GLY A 190 8.31 20.09 3.02
N LEU A 191 7.05 20.42 3.33
CA LEU A 191 6.65 21.06 4.58
C LEU A 191 5.91 20.11 5.54
N THR A 192 5.83 18.83 5.20
CA THR A 192 5.03 17.84 5.95
C THR A 192 5.92 16.91 6.74
N ASP A 193 5.64 16.76 8.03
CA ASP A 193 6.35 15.84 8.92
C ASP A 193 6.06 14.38 8.54
N ILE A 194 7.09 13.56 8.54
CA ILE A 194 6.95 12.10 8.54
C ILE A 194 6.55 11.68 9.95
N ARG A 195 5.52 10.84 10.04
CA ARG A 195 5.12 10.23 11.30
C ARG A 195 5.31 8.74 11.25
N ASP A 196 6.17 8.24 12.14
CA ASP A 196 6.41 6.83 12.29
C ASP A 196 5.36 6.18 13.21
N TYR A 197 4.83 5.07 12.73
CA TYR A 197 3.94 4.17 13.46
C TYR A 197 4.68 2.85 13.73
N SER A 198 4.38 2.21 14.86
CA SER A 198 4.91 0.88 15.16
C SER A 198 3.87 -0.17 14.76
N PRO A 199 4.21 -1.13 13.88
CA PRO A 199 3.32 -2.25 13.63
C PRO A 199 3.23 -3.12 14.89
N MET A 200 2.01 -3.54 15.24
CA MET A 200 1.81 -4.63 16.21
C MET A 200 2.24 -5.98 15.60
#